data_AF-A0A503AQA8-F1
#
_entry.id   AF-A0A503AQA8-F1
#
_cell.length_a   1.000
_cell.length_b   1.000
_cell.length_c   1.000
_cell.angle_alpha   90.00
_cell.angle_beta   90.00
_cell.angle_gamma   90.00
#
_symmetry.space_group_name_H-M   'P 1'
#
loop_
_entity.id
_entity.type
_entity.pdbx_description
1 polymer ?
#
loop_
_entity_poly.entity_id
_entity_poly.type
_entity_poly.pdbx_seq_one_letter_code
_entity_poly.pdbx_strand_id
1 'polypeptide(L)'
;MLSADETYASLAGAWRLMFGKADGLRLLDLSADGFWNSFFAIIVAAPALIVGWVGIANEIGDPDAFAGRLGMLIRLATVDLGSWVLPLVALALVAPRAGIGGRFVHYVVASNWASAIIAWLMLPSALLRLFLPSTSDVNSLVSLFLFALSMVLTWRMTNATIGKGAAVGTAVFVGMFIASLLVLFGLQALLGIDIPDGTTG
;
A
#
# COMPACT_ATOMS: atom_id res chain seq x y z
N MET A 1 -11.08 -19.87 -5.70
CA MET A 1 -9.98 -19.37 -4.84
C MET A 1 -8.71 -19.45 -5.65
N LEU A 2 -7.84 -18.43 -5.61
CA LEU A 2 -6.53 -18.48 -6.27
C LEU A 2 -5.72 -19.65 -5.70
N SER A 3 -5.00 -20.36 -6.55
CA SER A 3 -4.05 -21.38 -6.13
C SER A 3 -2.83 -20.74 -5.46
N ALA A 4 -2.11 -21.55 -4.67
CA ALA A 4 -0.83 -21.13 -4.09
C ALA A 4 0.20 -20.79 -5.18
N ASP A 5 0.20 -21.53 -6.28
CA ASP A 5 1.11 -21.33 -7.41
C ASP A 5 0.85 -20.00 -8.13
N GLU A 6 -0.42 -19.64 -8.37
CA GLU A 6 -0.78 -18.34 -8.96
C GLU A 6 -0.41 -17.18 -8.03
N THR A 7 -0.62 -17.34 -6.72
CA THR A 7 -0.24 -16.35 -5.72
C THR A 7 1.28 -16.15 -5.71
N TYR A 8 2.04 -17.25 -5.69
CA TYR A 8 3.50 -17.21 -5.75
C TYR A 8 4.01 -16.56 -7.04
N ALA A 9 3.47 -16.97 -8.19
CA ALA A 9 3.83 -16.41 -9.49
C ALA A 9 3.57 -14.89 -9.53
N SER A 10 2.44 -14.45 -8.98
CA SER A 10 2.07 -13.04 -8.92
C SER A 10 3.00 -12.22 -8.03
N LEU A 11 3.32 -12.72 -6.83
CA LEU A 11 4.29 -12.09 -5.92
C LEU A 11 5.69 -12.05 -6.55
N ALA A 12 6.12 -13.13 -7.19
CA ALA A 12 7.40 -13.20 -7.90
C ALA A 12 7.44 -12.19 -9.07
N GLY A 13 6.35 -12.07 -9.84
CA GLY A 13 6.18 -11.09 -10.90
C GLY A 13 6.32 -9.65 -10.39
N ALA A 14 5.57 -9.31 -9.34
CA ALA A 14 5.64 -7.99 -8.71
C ALA A 14 7.04 -7.69 -8.15
N TRP A 15 7.67 -8.64 -7.48
CA TRP A 15 9.04 -8.49 -6.98
C TRP A 15 10.02 -8.20 -8.10
N ARG A 16 9.96 -8.92 -9.22
CA ARG A 16 10.82 -8.65 -10.38
C ARG A 16 10.62 -7.23 -10.91
N LEU A 17 9.38 -6.75 -10.98
CA LEU A 17 9.06 -5.38 -11.39
C LEU A 17 9.61 -4.34 -10.42
N MET A 18 9.56 -4.59 -9.10
CA MET A 18 10.17 -3.73 -8.07
C MET A 18 11.69 -3.61 -8.23
N PHE A 19 12.35 -4.58 -8.87
CA PHE A 19 13.74 -4.50 -9.30
C PHE A 19 13.92 -3.98 -10.74
N GLY A 20 12.89 -3.38 -11.33
CA GLY A 20 12.91 -2.80 -12.67
C GLY A 20 12.94 -3.83 -13.81
N LYS A 21 12.71 -5.12 -13.51
CA LYS A 21 12.73 -6.19 -14.52
C LYS A 21 11.34 -6.31 -15.15
N ALA A 22 11.15 -5.69 -16.31
CA ALA A 22 9.87 -5.63 -17.02
C ALA A 22 9.31 -7.02 -17.40
N ASP A 23 10.16 -8.04 -17.48
CA ASP A 23 9.73 -9.41 -17.76
C ASP A 23 8.95 -10.06 -16.61
N GLY A 24 8.89 -9.42 -15.43
CA GLY A 24 7.97 -9.78 -14.36
C GLY A 24 6.49 -9.72 -14.78
N LEU A 25 6.12 -8.89 -15.77
CA LEU A 25 4.77 -8.86 -16.33
C LEU A 25 4.33 -10.21 -16.91
N ARG A 26 5.26 -11.05 -17.36
CA ARG A 26 4.96 -12.39 -17.92
C ARG A 26 4.49 -13.38 -16.86
N LEU A 27 4.69 -13.07 -15.58
CA LEU A 27 4.27 -13.89 -14.44
C LEU A 27 2.92 -13.46 -13.87
N LEU A 28 2.36 -12.35 -14.36
CA LEU A 28 1.09 -11.80 -13.89
C LEU A 28 -0.03 -12.24 -14.84
N ASP A 29 -1.18 -12.61 -14.28
CA ASP A 29 -2.41 -12.75 -15.05
C ASP A 29 -2.99 -11.35 -15.35
N LEU A 30 -2.90 -10.95 -16.61
CA LEU A 30 -3.34 -9.64 -17.10
C LEU A 30 -4.70 -9.68 -17.80
N SER A 31 -5.42 -10.81 -17.69
CA SER A 31 -6.80 -10.93 -18.15
C SER A 31 -7.78 -10.11 -17.30
N ALA A 32 -9.04 -10.05 -17.71
CA ALA A 32 -10.09 -9.42 -16.92
C ALA A 32 -10.30 -10.13 -15.56
N ASP A 33 -10.19 -11.46 -15.53
CA ASP A 33 -10.27 -12.24 -14.30
C ASP A 33 -9.03 -11.99 -13.44
N GLY A 34 -7.85 -12.00 -14.05
CA GLY A 34 -6.58 -11.64 -13.40
C GLY A 34 -6.60 -10.27 -12.73
N PHE A 35 -7.24 -9.28 -13.37
CA PHE A 35 -7.48 -7.95 -12.79
C PHE A 35 -8.22 -8.04 -11.46
N TRP A 36 -9.38 -8.69 -11.42
CA TRP A 36 -10.18 -8.81 -10.19
C TRP A 36 -9.50 -9.70 -9.16
N ASN A 37 -8.89 -10.80 -9.59
CA ASN A 37 -8.13 -11.72 -8.75
C ASN A 37 -6.94 -11.05 -8.06
N SER A 38 -6.32 -10.03 -8.69
CA SER A 38 -5.21 -9.31 -8.08
C SER A 38 -5.57 -8.61 -6.75
N PHE A 39 -6.84 -8.28 -6.52
CA PHE A 39 -7.29 -7.71 -5.24
C PHE A 39 -7.23 -8.70 -4.07
N PHE A 40 -7.07 -10.00 -4.35
CA PHE A 40 -6.72 -10.99 -3.32
C PHE A 40 -5.40 -10.65 -2.60
N ALA A 41 -4.53 -9.83 -3.19
CA ALA A 41 -3.36 -9.27 -2.54
C ALA A 41 -3.69 -8.54 -1.22
N ILE A 42 -4.89 -7.96 -1.07
CA ILE A 42 -5.35 -7.36 0.19
C ILE A 42 -5.44 -8.42 1.29
N ILE A 43 -5.96 -9.61 0.97
CA ILE A 43 -6.06 -10.73 1.92
C ILE A 43 -4.65 -11.23 2.29
N VAL A 44 -3.74 -11.29 1.32
CA VAL A 44 -2.33 -11.65 1.56
C VAL A 44 -1.63 -10.60 2.45
N ALA A 45 -1.96 -9.32 2.30
CA ALA A 45 -1.42 -8.22 3.09
C ALA A 45 -2.03 -8.13 4.51
N ALA A 46 -3.28 -8.58 4.68
CA ALA A 46 -4.09 -8.34 5.87
C ALA A 46 -3.39 -8.72 7.19
N PRO A 47 -2.67 -9.85 7.33
CA PRO A 47 -1.98 -10.16 8.59
C PRO A 47 -0.96 -9.09 9.00
N ALA A 48 -0.18 -8.57 8.05
CA ALA A 48 0.81 -7.53 8.33
C ALA A 48 0.15 -6.18 8.63
N LEU A 49 -0.92 -5.84 7.90
CA LEU A 49 -1.69 -4.62 8.14
C LEU A 49 -2.35 -4.61 9.52
N ILE A 50 -2.95 -5.73 9.94
CA ILE A 50 -3.60 -5.87 11.25
C ILE A 50 -2.61 -5.60 12.39
N VAL A 51 -1.37 -6.10 12.29
CA VAL A 51 -0.32 -5.81 13.29
C VAL A 51 -0.06 -4.30 13.40
N GLY A 52 0.02 -3.61 12.26
CA GLY A 52 0.16 -2.15 12.22
C GLY A 52 -1.02 -1.43 12.86
N TRP A 53 -2.25 -1.83 12.53
CA TRP A 53 -3.46 -1.22 13.07
C TRP A 53 -3.57 -1.41 14.58
N VAL A 54 -3.23 -2.60 15.10
CA VAL A 54 -3.21 -2.88 16.54
C VAL A 54 -2.21 -1.97 17.25
N GLY A 55 -1.02 -1.78 16.68
CA GLY A 55 -0.03 -0.86 17.25
C GLY A 55 -0.55 0.57 17.36
N ILE A 56 -1.14 1.11 16.28
CA ILE A 56 -1.69 2.47 16.28
C ILE A 56 -2.91 2.59 17.22
N ALA A 57 -3.79 1.60 17.23
CA ALA A 57 -4.96 1.61 18.11
C ALA A 57 -4.59 1.58 19.60
N ASN A 58 -3.46 0.94 19.96
CA ASN A 58 -2.95 0.94 21.33
C ASN A 58 -2.34 2.29 21.75
N GLU A 59 -1.87 3.11 20.80
CA GLU A 59 -1.33 4.45 21.08
C GLU A 59 -2.45 5.51 21.22
N ILE A 60 -3.52 5.39 20.44
CA ILE A 60 -4.58 6.42 20.37
C ILE A 60 -5.74 6.15 21.35
N GLY A 61 -5.99 4.89 21.72
CA GLY A 61 -7.17 4.49 22.50
C GLY A 61 -6.98 4.52 24.02
N ASP A 62 -8.10 4.68 24.75
CA ASP A 62 -8.20 4.34 26.17
C ASP A 62 -7.91 2.83 26.34
N PRO A 63 -6.88 2.43 27.13
CA PRO A 63 -6.50 1.04 27.30
C PRO A 63 -7.62 0.12 27.80
N ASP A 64 -8.68 0.67 28.41
CA ASP A 64 -9.69 -0.09 29.13
C ASP A 64 -11.02 -0.26 28.36
N ALA A 65 -11.17 0.37 27.19
CA ALA A 65 -12.40 0.31 26.39
C ALA A 65 -12.28 -0.60 25.14
N PHE A 66 -12.63 -1.89 25.27
CA PHE A 66 -12.64 -2.86 24.16
C PHE A 66 -13.42 -2.38 22.92
N ALA A 67 -14.60 -1.77 23.13
CA ALA A 67 -15.42 -1.21 22.05
C ALA A 67 -14.72 -0.06 21.31
N GLY A 68 -13.93 0.75 22.02
CA GLY A 68 -13.12 1.82 21.42
C GLY A 68 -12.02 1.28 20.51
N ARG A 69 -11.31 0.23 20.94
CA ARG A 69 -10.25 -0.41 20.14
C ARG A 69 -10.76 -1.05 18.85
N LEU A 70 -11.87 -1.78 18.91
CA LEU A 70 -12.47 -2.37 17.70
C LEU A 70 -12.94 -1.28 16.72
N GLY A 71 -13.57 -0.22 17.23
CA GLY A 71 -13.95 0.94 16.42
C GLY A 71 -12.74 1.59 15.73
N MET A 72 -11.63 1.74 16.45
CA MET A 72 -10.39 2.29 15.89
C MET A 72 -9.78 1.39 14.80
N LEU A 73 -9.75 0.06 15.01
CA LEU A 73 -9.29 -0.89 13.99
C LEU A 73 -10.12 -0.79 12.70
N ILE A 74 -11.43 -0.68 12.81
CA ILE A 74 -12.31 -0.52 11.65
C ILE A 74 -12.02 0.80 10.91
N ARG A 75 -11.80 1.89 11.64
CA ARG A 75 -11.43 3.18 11.04
C ARG A 75 -10.09 3.10 10.30
N LEU A 76 -9.07 2.51 10.92
CA LEU A 76 -7.75 2.31 10.31
C LEU A 76 -7.84 1.42 9.06
N ALA A 77 -8.57 0.31 9.13
CA ALA A 77 -8.81 -0.56 7.98
C ALA A 77 -9.52 0.20 6.85
N THR A 78 -10.50 1.06 7.16
CA THR A 78 -11.20 1.88 6.17
C THR A 78 -10.26 2.88 5.50
N VAL A 79 -9.39 3.53 6.26
CA VAL A 79 -8.39 4.46 5.76
C VAL A 79 -7.38 3.76 4.83
N ASP A 80 -6.84 2.62 5.26
CA ASP A 80 -5.85 1.87 4.48
C ASP A 80 -6.44 1.29 3.19
N LEU A 81 -7.61 0.65 3.26
CA LEU A 81 -8.26 0.11 2.08
C LEU A 81 -8.73 1.21 1.13
N GLY A 82 -9.21 2.33 1.66
CA GLY A 82 -9.59 3.49 0.87
C GLY A 82 -8.40 4.11 0.15
N SER A 83 -7.29 4.35 0.85
CA SER A 83 -6.06 4.93 0.28
C SER A 83 -5.32 3.99 -0.68
N TRP A 84 -5.62 2.69 -0.64
CA TRP A 84 -5.20 1.72 -1.65
C TRP A 84 -6.12 1.73 -2.88
N VAL A 85 -7.43 1.59 -2.70
CA VAL A 85 -8.37 1.30 -3.82
C VAL A 85 -8.82 2.57 -4.55
N LEU A 86 -9.14 3.65 -3.83
CA LEU A 86 -9.70 4.86 -4.45
C LEU A 86 -8.74 5.55 -5.45
N PRO A 87 -7.42 5.61 -5.22
CA PRO A 87 -6.49 6.12 -6.22
C PRO A 87 -6.49 5.31 -7.52
N LEU A 88 -6.72 3.99 -7.46
CA LEU A 88 -6.83 3.15 -8.67
C LEU A 88 -8.11 3.47 -9.45
N VAL A 89 -9.21 3.79 -8.75
CA VAL A 89 -10.45 4.27 -9.38
C VAL A 89 -10.21 5.61 -10.07
N ALA A 90 -9.53 6.55 -9.40
CA ALA A 90 -9.16 7.83 -10.00
C ALA A 90 -8.27 7.63 -11.24
N LEU A 91 -7.28 6.72 -11.16
CA LEU A 91 -6.43 6.37 -12.29
C LEU A 91 -7.25 5.79 -13.46
N ALA A 92 -8.26 4.96 -13.21
CA ALA A 92 -9.12 4.41 -14.27
C ALA A 92 -9.79 5.52 -15.10
N LEU A 93 -10.19 6.61 -14.46
CA LEU A 93 -10.82 7.77 -15.10
C LEU A 93 -9.84 8.62 -15.92
N VAL A 94 -8.58 8.72 -15.46
CA VAL A 94 -7.55 9.59 -16.05
C VAL A 94 -6.72 8.85 -17.11
N ALA A 95 -6.46 7.56 -16.92
CA ALA A 95 -5.52 6.77 -17.71
C ALA A 95 -5.78 6.80 -19.24
N PRO A 96 -7.04 6.71 -19.74
CA PRO A 96 -7.30 6.82 -21.18
C PRO A 96 -6.89 8.18 -21.75
N ARG A 97 -7.18 9.28 -21.02
CA ARG A 97 -6.88 10.66 -21.43
C ARG A 97 -5.40 11.00 -21.32
N ALA A 98 -4.71 10.41 -20.34
CA ALA A 98 -3.27 10.54 -20.16
C ALA A 98 -2.46 9.65 -21.11
N GLY A 99 -3.11 8.94 -22.03
CA GLY A 99 -2.45 8.06 -22.99
C GLY A 99 -1.83 6.80 -22.40
N ILE A 100 -2.17 6.42 -21.16
CA ILE A 100 -1.67 5.21 -20.48
C ILE A 100 -2.73 4.11 -20.32
N GLY A 101 -3.92 4.28 -20.93
CA GLY A 101 -5.05 3.36 -20.80
C GLY A 101 -4.71 1.89 -21.09
N GLY A 102 -3.91 1.61 -22.13
CA GLY A 102 -3.46 0.24 -22.45
C GLY A 102 -2.55 -0.42 -21.40
N ARG A 103 -2.05 0.35 -20.43
CA ARG A 103 -1.23 -0.12 -19.30
C ARG A 103 -1.98 -0.12 -17.97
N PHE A 104 -3.24 0.30 -17.95
CA PHE A 104 -4.02 0.40 -16.73
C PHE A 104 -4.12 -0.95 -15.99
N VAL A 105 -4.55 -2.01 -16.69
CA VAL A 105 -4.66 -3.36 -16.09
C VAL A 105 -3.30 -3.85 -15.60
N HIS A 106 -2.24 -3.63 -16.39
CA HIS A 106 -0.88 -4.02 -16.02
C HIS A 106 -0.46 -3.33 -14.71
N TYR A 107 -0.72 -2.02 -14.60
CA TYR A 107 -0.41 -1.24 -13.42
C TYR A 107 -1.19 -1.73 -12.21
N VAL A 108 -2.50 -1.90 -12.32
CA VAL A 108 -3.35 -2.31 -11.19
C VAL A 108 -2.96 -3.68 -10.66
N VAL A 109 -2.77 -4.67 -11.55
CA VAL A 109 -2.37 -6.02 -11.15
C VAL A 109 -1.00 -5.99 -10.47
N ALA A 110 -0.01 -5.34 -11.10
CA ALA A 110 1.33 -5.24 -10.52
C ALA A 110 1.34 -4.48 -9.19
N SER A 111 0.60 -3.37 -9.09
CA SER A 111 0.53 -2.55 -7.88
C SER A 111 -0.14 -3.28 -6.73
N ASN A 112 -1.20 -4.05 -6.98
CA ASN A 112 -1.87 -4.82 -5.93
C ASN A 112 -0.92 -5.84 -5.29
N TRP A 113 -0.24 -6.65 -6.10
CA TRP A 113 0.72 -7.63 -5.61
C TRP A 113 1.97 -6.98 -4.98
N ALA A 114 2.43 -5.84 -5.51
CA ALA A 114 3.52 -5.07 -4.91
C ALA A 114 3.12 -4.49 -3.54
N SER A 115 1.90 -3.99 -3.38
CA SER A 115 1.37 -3.49 -2.10
C SER A 115 1.34 -4.58 -1.04
N ALA A 116 1.02 -5.84 -1.41
CA ALA A 116 1.13 -6.96 -0.47
C ALA A 116 2.57 -7.18 0.00
N ILE A 117 3.55 -7.16 -0.91
CA ILE A 117 4.96 -7.25 -0.54
C ILE A 117 5.37 -6.09 0.38
N ILE A 118 4.92 -4.88 0.09
CA ILE A 118 5.22 -3.69 0.89
C ILE A 118 4.61 -3.77 2.28
N ALA A 119 3.38 -4.29 2.43
CA ALA A 119 2.77 -4.50 3.75
C ALA A 119 3.64 -5.41 4.62
N TRP A 120 4.12 -6.53 4.06
CA TRP A 120 5.05 -7.43 4.76
C TRP A 120 6.43 -6.81 4.98
N LEU A 121 6.92 -5.97 4.06
CA LEU A 121 8.17 -5.22 4.23
C LEU A 121 8.09 -4.24 5.41
N MET A 122 6.91 -3.68 5.69
CA MET A 122 6.67 -2.77 6.82
C MET A 122 6.48 -3.47 8.16
N LEU A 123 6.23 -4.79 8.15
CA LEU A 123 5.96 -5.56 9.37
C LEU A 123 7.03 -5.38 10.47
N PRO A 124 8.35 -5.32 10.19
CA PRO A 124 9.34 -5.08 11.24
C PRO A 124 9.12 -3.77 11.99
N SER A 125 8.78 -2.68 11.31
CA SER A 125 8.42 -1.40 11.94
C SER A 125 7.15 -1.52 12.77
N ALA A 126 6.11 -2.18 12.23
CA ALA A 126 4.86 -2.42 12.95
C ALA A 126 5.07 -3.23 14.24
N LEU A 127 5.92 -4.26 14.19
CA LEU A 127 6.28 -5.07 15.36
C LEU A 127 7.08 -4.28 16.38
N LEU A 128 8.07 -3.49 15.95
CA LEU A 128 8.86 -2.64 16.86
C LEU A 128 7.97 -1.67 17.65
N ARG A 129 6.94 -1.09 17.01
CA ARG A 129 5.95 -0.22 17.66
C ARG A 129 5.20 -0.90 18.82
N LEU A 130 5.02 -2.23 18.79
CA LEU A 130 4.34 -2.95 19.88
C LEU A 130 5.19 -3.08 21.15
N PHE A 131 6.51 -2.95 21.04
CA PHE A 131 7.43 -3.20 22.15
C PHE A 131 8.25 -1.97 22.55
N LEU A 132 8.38 -0.98 21.66
CA LEU A 132 9.12 0.25 21.89
C LEU A 132 8.15 1.41 22.19
N PRO A 133 8.57 2.39 23.03
CA PRO A 133 7.82 3.63 23.19
C PRO A 133 7.63 4.35 21.86
N SER A 134 6.52 5.07 21.72
CA SER A 134 6.21 5.87 20.53
C SER A 134 7.26 6.94 20.22
N THR A 135 8.03 7.37 21.23
CA THR A 135 9.15 8.33 21.12
C THR A 135 10.49 7.68 20.75
N SER A 136 10.52 6.39 20.42
CA SER A 136 11.76 5.69 20.08
C SER A 136 12.31 6.10 18.72
N ASP A 137 13.49 6.75 18.72
CA ASP A 137 14.23 7.10 17.51
C ASP A 137 14.53 5.88 16.62
N VAL A 138 14.77 4.71 17.23
CA VAL A 138 15.04 3.47 16.50
C VAL A 138 13.86 3.07 15.64
N ASN A 139 12.64 3.10 16.20
CA ASN A 139 11.43 2.77 15.45
C ASN A 139 11.20 3.79 14.32
N SER A 140 11.40 5.08 14.61
CA SER A 140 11.27 6.16 13.62
C SER A 140 12.25 5.99 12.45
N LEU A 141 13.52 5.67 12.73
CA LEU A 141 14.54 5.45 11.70
C LEU A 141 14.26 4.20 10.85
N VAL A 142 13.85 3.09 11.47
CA VAL A 142 13.46 1.87 10.75
C VAL A 142 12.26 2.14 9.85
N SER A 143 11.24 2.82 10.37
CA SER A 143 10.04 3.18 9.61
C SER A 143 10.38 4.06 8.41
N LEU A 144 11.21 5.10 8.62
CA LEU A 144 11.66 6.00 7.56
C LEU A 144 12.46 5.27 6.48
N PHE A 145 13.40 4.40 6.88
CA PHE A 145 14.19 3.61 5.94
C PHE A 145 13.31 2.69 5.10
N LEU A 146 12.42 1.92 5.74
CA LEU A 146 11.51 1.01 5.04
C LEU A 146 10.56 1.78 4.11
N PHE A 147 10.05 2.94 4.55
CA PHE A 147 9.24 3.83 3.73
C PHE A 147 10.02 4.33 2.50
N ALA A 148 11.24 4.83 2.67
CA ALA A 148 12.07 5.25 1.55
C ALA A 148 12.35 4.09 0.57
N LEU A 149 12.63 2.89 1.11
CA LEU A 149 12.81 1.69 0.31
C LEU A 149 11.54 1.31 -0.47
N SER A 150 10.36 1.36 0.15
CA SER A 150 9.09 1.06 -0.53
C SER A 150 8.78 2.08 -1.63
N MET A 151 9.12 3.35 -1.44
CA MET A 151 9.00 4.38 -2.47
C MET A 151 9.87 4.07 -3.68
N VAL A 152 11.15 3.72 -3.47
CA VAL A 152 12.05 3.33 -4.56
C VAL A 152 11.54 2.10 -5.31
N LEU A 153 11.10 1.08 -4.58
CA LEU A 153 10.60 -0.17 -5.18
C LEU A 153 9.30 0.05 -5.97
N THR A 154 8.39 0.88 -5.45
CA THR A 154 7.13 1.23 -6.12
C THR A 154 7.38 2.07 -7.37
N TRP A 155 8.31 3.02 -7.31
CA TRP A 155 8.72 3.81 -8.47
C TRP A 155 9.32 2.93 -9.58
N ARG A 156 10.20 1.98 -9.22
CA ARG A 156 10.78 1.02 -10.19
C ARG A 156 9.71 0.12 -10.81
N MET A 157 8.80 -0.42 -9.99
CA MET A 157 7.66 -1.22 -10.45
C MET A 157 6.79 -0.41 -11.41
N THR A 158 6.47 0.84 -11.05
CA THR A 158 5.66 1.72 -11.89
C THR A 158 6.32 1.97 -13.24
N ASN A 159 7.62 2.30 -13.26
CA ASN A 159 8.35 2.52 -14.51
C ASN A 159 8.38 1.27 -15.39
N ALA A 160 8.71 0.11 -14.81
CA ALA A 160 8.76 -1.16 -15.54
C ALA A 160 7.39 -1.57 -16.11
N THR A 161 6.33 -1.30 -15.36
CA THR A 161 4.95 -1.66 -15.74
C THR A 161 4.36 -0.74 -16.79
N ILE A 162 4.56 0.58 -16.64
CA ILE A 162 4.06 1.58 -17.60
C ILE A 162 4.83 1.47 -18.92
N GLY A 163 6.16 1.31 -18.87
CA GLY A 163 6.97 1.04 -20.07
C GLY A 163 6.88 2.11 -21.16
N LYS A 164 6.65 3.38 -20.79
CA LYS A 164 6.57 4.55 -21.69
C LYS A 164 7.66 5.59 -21.45
N GLY A 165 8.79 5.15 -20.88
CA GLY A 165 9.90 6.02 -20.50
C GLY A 165 9.80 6.55 -19.07
N ALA A 166 10.95 6.95 -18.53
CA ALA A 166 11.10 7.31 -17.12
C ALA A 166 10.26 8.52 -16.70
N ALA A 167 10.07 9.50 -17.59
CA ALA A 167 9.26 10.68 -17.31
C ALA A 167 7.78 10.31 -17.07
N VAL A 168 7.19 9.50 -17.96
CA VAL A 168 5.79 9.07 -17.84
C VAL A 168 5.61 8.16 -16.62
N GLY A 169 6.50 7.20 -16.40
CA GLY A 169 6.44 6.32 -15.23
C GLY A 169 6.58 7.09 -13.91
N THR A 170 7.45 8.09 -13.86
CA THR A 170 7.59 8.97 -12.69
C THR A 170 6.35 9.83 -12.48
N ALA A 171 5.75 10.38 -13.54
CA ALA A 171 4.50 11.14 -13.43
C ALA A 171 3.35 10.29 -12.88
N VAL A 172 3.23 9.02 -13.32
CA VAL A 172 2.24 8.08 -12.77
C VAL A 172 2.53 7.79 -11.30
N PHE A 173 3.79 7.50 -10.95
CA PHE A 173 4.18 7.24 -9.57
C PHE A 173 3.84 8.42 -8.64
N VAL A 174 4.25 9.63 -9.02
CA VAL A 174 3.98 10.84 -8.23
C VAL A 174 2.48 11.12 -8.15
N GLY A 175 1.75 11.01 -9.26
CA GLY A 175 0.31 11.22 -9.29
C GLY A 175 -0.44 10.24 -8.38
N MET A 176 -0.05 8.96 -8.40
CA MET A 176 -0.61 7.93 -7.53
C MET A 176 -0.27 8.17 -6.06
N PHE A 177 0.98 8.54 -5.77
CA PHE A 177 1.42 8.86 -4.41
C PHE A 177 0.63 10.05 -3.83
N ILE A 178 0.49 11.13 -4.59
CA ILE A 178 -0.31 12.29 -4.19
C ILE A 178 -1.78 11.90 -4.00
N ALA A 179 -2.37 11.13 -4.92
CA ALA A 179 -3.75 10.68 -4.80
C ALA A 179 -3.97 9.82 -3.55
N SER A 180 -3.04 8.90 -3.24
CA SER A 180 -3.07 8.10 -2.01
C SER A 180 -2.98 8.97 -0.76
N LEU A 181 -2.13 9.99 -0.73
CA LEU A 181 -2.03 10.93 0.40
C LEU A 181 -3.31 11.75 0.58
N LEU A 182 -3.91 12.26 -0.50
CA LEU A 182 -5.16 13.00 -0.44
C LEU A 182 -6.30 12.15 0.12
N VAL A 183 -6.38 10.89 -0.31
CA VAL A 183 -7.37 9.94 0.23
C VAL A 183 -7.07 9.59 1.69
N LEU A 184 -5.81 9.33 2.02
CA LEU A 184 -5.38 9.02 3.38
C LEU A 184 -5.80 10.11 4.36
N PHE A 185 -5.37 11.35 4.13
CA PHE A 185 -5.66 12.48 5.00
C PHE A 185 -7.16 12.83 4.99
N GLY A 186 -7.80 12.75 3.82
CA GLY A 186 -9.24 12.98 3.70
C GLY A 186 -10.07 11.99 4.53
N LEU A 187 -9.72 10.70 4.50
CA LEU A 187 -10.40 9.68 5.29
C LEU A 187 -10.06 9.76 6.78
N GLN A 188 -8.82 10.08 7.15
CA GLN A 188 -8.45 10.33 8.55
C GLN A 188 -9.27 11.48 9.15
N ALA A 189 -9.37 12.60 8.43
CA ALA A 189 -10.18 13.74 8.84
C ALA A 189 -11.68 13.38 8.93
N LEU A 190 -12.21 12.68 7.93
CA LEU A 190 -13.62 12.27 7.90
C LEU A 190 -13.98 11.31 9.06
N LEU A 191 -13.05 10.45 9.46
CA LEU A 191 -13.25 9.44 10.49
C LEU A 191 -12.77 9.88 11.89
N GLY A 192 -12.27 11.12 12.02
CA GLY A 192 -11.77 11.68 13.27
C GLY A 192 -10.60 10.87 13.85
N ILE A 193 -9.61 10.55 13.02
CA ILE A 193 -8.35 9.95 13.46
C ILE A 193 -7.33 11.09 13.62
N ASP A 194 -7.21 11.59 14.84
CA ASP A 194 -6.19 12.58 15.20
C ASP A 194 -4.92 11.85 15.65
N ILE A 195 -3.81 12.11 14.96
CA ILE A 195 -2.48 11.68 15.43
C ILE A 195 -2.05 12.76 16.43
N PRO A 196 -1.74 12.42 17.70
CA PRO A 196 -1.33 13.42 18.68
C PRO A 196 -0.10 14.19 18.20
N ASP A 197 -0.24 15.49 17.95
CA ASP A 197 0.90 16.36 17.76
C ASP A 197 1.63 16.50 19.10
N GLY A 198 2.92 16.12 19.14
CA GLY A 198 3.79 16.22 20.32
C GLY A 198 4.09 17.65 20.79
N THR A 199 3.27 18.63 20.41
CA THR A 199 3.41 20.06 20.69
C THR A 199 2.47 20.57 21.78
N THR A 200 1.70 19.70 22.43
CA THR A 200 0.90 20.05 23.60
C THR A 200 1.35 19.26 24.83
N GLY A 201 2.50 19.68 25.37
CA GLY A 201 2.99 19.33 26.70
C GLY A 201 3.44 20.59 27.42
#